data_AF-A0A956YBL5-F1
#
_entry.id   AF-A0A956YBL5-F1
#
_cell.length_a   1.000
_cell.length_b   1.000
_cell.length_c   1.000
_cell.angle_alpha   90.00
_cell.angle_beta   90.00
_cell.angle_gamma   90.00
#
_symmetry.space_group_name_H-M   'P 1'
#
loop_
_entity.id
_entity.type
_entity.pdbx_description
1 polymer ?
#
loop_
_entity_poly.entity_id
_entity_poly.type
_entity_poly.pdbx_seq_one_letter_code
_entity_poly.pdbx_strand_id
1 'polypeptide(L)'
;MGPIPRNYLMRRLGIFFLTIFLAATIIWLIPRLAPGDPITAMIDRMTRTAGYVENSDVIIEGWKERFGLNDPLPVQYVRYLGNMLSLDFGYSLAYFPTTVSQLIAQALPWTLGLLL
;
A
#
# COMPACT_ATOMS: atom_id res chain seq x y z
N MET A 1 28.66 -28.00 -3.42
CA MET A 1 28.21 -26.67 -2.94
C MET A 1 28.55 -26.59 -1.46
N GLY A 2 29.51 -25.74 -1.07
CA GLY A 2 29.92 -25.62 0.35
C GLY A 2 28.85 -24.96 1.22
N PRO A 3 28.87 -25.15 2.54
CA PRO A 3 27.89 -24.55 3.44
C PRO A 3 28.00 -23.02 3.43
N ILE A 4 26.87 -22.34 3.28
CA ILE A 4 26.80 -20.88 3.30
C ILE A 4 27.21 -20.39 4.71
N PRO A 5 28.22 -19.51 4.85
CA PRO A 5 28.64 -19.05 6.16
C PRO A 5 27.51 -18.27 6.83
N ARG A 6 27.21 -18.59 8.10
CA ARG A 6 26.12 -17.96 8.88
C ARG A 6 26.18 -16.43 8.85
N ASN A 7 27.38 -15.85 8.90
CA ASN A 7 27.57 -14.40 8.82
C ASN A 7 27.10 -13.81 7.48
N TYR A 8 27.29 -14.53 6.37
CA TYR A 8 26.83 -14.11 5.05
C TYR A 8 25.30 -14.12 4.98
N LEU A 9 24.67 -15.19 5.50
CA LEU A 9 23.21 -15.29 5.55
C LEU A 9 22.59 -14.19 6.41
N MET A 10 23.12 -13.94 7.60
CA MET A 10 22.63 -12.88 8.50
C MET A 10 22.80 -11.49 7.88
N ARG A 11 23.96 -11.20 7.27
CA ARG A 11 24.18 -9.94 6.56
C ARG A 11 23.18 -9.76 5.40
N ARG A 12 22.94 -10.82 4.64
CA ARG A 12 22.04 -10.77 3.47
C ARG A 12 20.58 -10.59 3.87
N LEU A 13 20.13 -11.28 4.91
CA LEU A 13 18.80 -11.08 5.49
C LEU A 13 18.66 -9.66 6.06
N GLY A 14 19.67 -9.16 6.78
CA GLY A 14 19.66 -7.79 7.30
C GLY A 14 19.51 -6.74 6.21
N ILE A 15 20.28 -6.85 5.12
CA ILE A 15 20.15 -5.96 3.96
C ILE A 15 18.77 -6.10 3.31
N PHE A 16 18.25 -7.32 3.16
CA PHE A 16 16.93 -7.56 2.58
C PHE A 16 15.82 -6.87 3.36
N PHE A 17 15.77 -7.06 4.69
CA PHE A 17 14.79 -6.41 5.55
C PHE A 17 14.95 -4.89 5.54
N LEU A 18 16.17 -4.37 5.58
CA LEU A 18 16.43 -2.94 5.52
C LEU A 18 15.92 -2.33 4.21
N THR A 19 16.17 -2.98 3.08
CA THR A 19 15.68 -2.53 1.77
C THR A 19 14.16 -2.49 1.73
N ILE A 20 13.48 -3.54 2.20
CA ILE A 20 12.01 -3.57 2.28
C ILE A 20 11.49 -2.45 3.18
N PHE A 21 12.09 -2.29 4.35
CA PHE A 21 11.70 -1.27 5.31
C PHE A 21 11.82 0.14 4.73
N LEU A 22 12.95 0.46 4.09
CA LEU A 22 13.16 1.75 3.44
C LEU A 22 12.17 1.96 2.28
N ALA A 23 11.98 0.95 1.42
CA ALA A 23 11.03 1.02 0.32
C ALA A 23 9.59 1.25 0.82
N ALA A 24 9.14 0.49 1.82
CA ALA A 24 7.82 0.64 2.43
C ALA A 24 7.62 2.03 3.04
N THR A 25 8.65 2.55 3.72
CA THR A 25 8.64 3.90 4.28
C THR A 25 8.50 4.97 3.20
N ILE A 26 9.26 4.84 2.11
CA ILE A 26 9.18 5.76 0.97
C ILE A 26 7.80 5.69 0.31
N ILE A 27 7.25 4.49 0.09
CA ILE A 27 5.92 4.29 -0.49
C ILE A 27 4.84 4.94 0.38
N TRP A 28 4.96 4.83 1.70
CA TRP A 28 4.04 5.48 2.64
C TRP A 28 4.20 7.02 2.67
N LEU A 29 5.43 7.52 2.49
CA LEU A 29 5.76 8.94 2.58
C LEU A 29 5.40 9.72 1.31
N ILE A 30 5.63 9.17 0.12
CA ILE A 30 5.44 9.87 -1.17
C ILE A 30 4.04 10.50 -1.29
N PRO A 31 2.93 9.78 -1.04
CA PRO A 31 1.59 10.36 -1.15
C PRO A 31 1.33 11.49 -0.15
N ARG A 32 2.04 11.52 0.98
CA ARG A 32 1.90 12.54 2.04
C ARG A 32 2.71 13.81 1.76
N LEU A 33 3.71 13.72 0.90
CA LEU A 33 4.48 14.86 0.42
C LEU A 33 3.84 15.52 -0.80
N ALA A 34 3.00 14.78 -1.53
CA ALA A 34 2.25 15.34 -2.64
C ALA A 34 1.23 16.39 -2.13
N PRO A 35 1.13 17.56 -2.78
CA PRO A 35 0.11 18.54 -2.43
C PRO A 35 -1.28 18.01 -2.83
N GLY A 36 -2.18 17.90 -1.86
CA GLY A 36 -3.57 17.46 -2.05
C GLY A 36 -3.92 16.23 -1.21
N ASP A 37 -5.22 16.07 -0.92
CA ASP A 37 -5.73 14.89 -0.21
C ASP A 37 -5.96 13.75 -1.23
N PRO A 38 -5.23 12.62 -1.16
CA PRO A 38 -5.35 11.52 -2.11
C PRO A 38 -6.76 10.92 -2.12
N ILE A 39 -7.51 11.02 -1.03
CA ILE A 39 -8.92 10.58 -0.99
C ILE A 39 -9.80 11.53 -1.81
N THR A 40 -9.59 12.83 -1.67
CA THR A 40 -10.32 13.82 -2.47
C THR A 40 -10.01 13.66 -3.96
N ALA A 41 -8.74 13.47 -4.33
CA ALA A 41 -8.34 13.24 -5.71
C ALA A 41 -8.94 11.94 -6.30
N MET A 42 -9.03 10.88 -5.49
CA MET A 42 -9.67 9.62 -5.85
C MET A 42 -11.16 9.82 -6.12
N ILE A 43 -11.86 10.56 -5.27
CA ILE A 43 -13.29 10.79 -5.41
C ILE A 43 -13.59 11.76 -6.56
N ASP A 44 -12.78 12.78 -6.77
CA ASP A 44 -12.86 13.61 -7.98
C ASP A 44 -12.67 12.77 -9.25
N ARG A 45 -11.81 11.76 -9.22
CA ARG A 45 -11.64 10.83 -10.36
C ARG A 45 -12.86 9.94 -10.54
N MET A 46 -13.41 9.39 -9.45
CA MET A 46 -14.64 8.58 -9.49
C MET A 46 -15.84 9.37 -10.00
N THR A 47 -16.06 10.58 -9.48
CA THR A 47 -17.14 11.47 -9.91
C THR A 47 -16.99 11.82 -11.40
N ARG A 48 -15.77 12.03 -11.89
CA ARG A 48 -15.51 12.24 -13.32
C ARG A 48 -15.76 11.01 -14.20
N THR A 49 -15.52 9.80 -13.69
CA THR A 49 -15.72 8.54 -14.45
C THR A 49 -17.17 8.03 -14.39
N ALA A 50 -17.86 8.19 -13.26
CA ALA A 50 -19.21 7.68 -13.03
C ALA A 50 -20.31 8.76 -13.16
N GLY A 51 -19.95 10.02 -13.40
CA GLY A 51 -20.87 11.16 -13.52
C GLY A 51 -21.36 11.71 -12.18
N TYR A 52 -21.72 10.84 -11.22
CA TYR A 52 -22.13 11.20 -9.86
C TYR A 52 -21.87 10.03 -8.91
N VAL A 53 -21.27 10.32 -7.75
CA VAL A 53 -21.13 9.36 -6.65
C VAL A 53 -22.02 9.85 -5.51
N GLU A 54 -23.16 9.19 -5.32
CA GLU A 54 -24.07 9.49 -4.22
C GLU A 54 -23.36 9.26 -2.87
N ASN A 55 -23.53 10.18 -1.92
CA ASN A 55 -22.87 10.17 -0.61
C ASN A 55 -21.33 10.20 -0.65
N SER A 56 -20.74 10.86 -1.66
CA SER A 56 -19.29 11.02 -1.79
C SER A 56 -18.61 11.49 -0.49
N ASP A 57 -19.23 12.40 0.26
CA ASP A 57 -18.64 12.96 1.48
C ASP A 57 -18.61 11.96 2.64
N VAL A 58 -19.67 11.17 2.81
CA VAL A 58 -19.73 10.08 3.80
C VAL A 58 -18.73 8.98 3.44
N ILE A 59 -18.55 8.74 2.14
CA ILE A 59 -17.55 7.82 1.63
C ILE A 59 -16.13 8.38 1.94
N ILE A 60 -15.85 9.67 1.66
CA ILE A 60 -14.58 10.36 2.02
C ILE A 60 -14.28 10.17 3.51
N GLU A 61 -15.24 10.47 4.38
CA GLU A 61 -15.06 10.43 5.83
C GLU A 61 -14.85 9.00 6.34
N GLY A 62 -15.65 8.04 5.87
CA GLY A 62 -15.46 6.62 6.19
C GLY A 62 -14.10 6.09 5.71
N TRP A 63 -13.60 6.58 4.57
CA TRP A 63 -12.24 6.24 4.10
C TRP A 63 -11.16 6.91 4.93
N LYS A 64 -11.33 8.17 5.33
CA LYS A 64 -10.39 8.87 6.22
C LYS A 64 -10.25 8.14 7.54
N GLU A 65 -11.36 7.67 8.10
CA GLU A 65 -11.37 6.88 9.32
C GLU A 65 -10.71 5.51 9.09
N ARG A 66 -11.08 4.79 8.02
CA ARG A 66 -10.56 3.46 7.72
C ARG A 66 -9.06 3.45 7.41
N PHE A 67 -8.55 4.46 6.70
CA PHE A 67 -7.12 4.64 6.46
C PHE A 67 -6.40 5.28 7.65
N GLY A 68 -7.10 5.62 8.73
CA GLY A 68 -6.55 6.25 9.91
C GLY A 68 -5.95 7.63 9.64
N LEU A 69 -6.38 8.30 8.57
CA LEU A 69 -5.82 9.60 8.17
C LEU A 69 -6.09 10.71 9.20
N ASN A 70 -7.05 10.47 10.10
CA ASN A 70 -7.35 11.33 11.25
C ASN A 70 -6.40 11.12 12.43
N ASP A 71 -5.64 10.01 12.47
CA ASP A 71 -4.72 9.69 13.55
C ASP A 71 -3.39 10.47 13.41
N PRO A 72 -2.63 10.67 14.50
CA PRO A 72 -1.29 11.24 14.41
C PRO A 72 -0.38 10.45 13.45
N LEU A 73 0.49 11.15 12.71
CA LEU A 73 1.37 10.53 11.70
C LEU A 73 2.14 9.29 12.20
N PRO A 74 2.67 9.23 13.43
CA PRO A 74 3.33 8.02 13.93
C PRO A 74 2.39 6.82 14.03
N VAL A 75 1.13 7.04 14.42
CA VAL A 75 0.11 5.98 14.54
C VAL A 75 -0.26 5.46 13.15
N GLN A 76 -0.40 6.35 12.17
CA GLN A 76 -0.64 5.98 10.77
C GLN A 76 0.47 5.09 10.21
N TYR A 77 1.73 5.41 10.53
CA TYR A 77 2.88 4.64 10.07
C TYR A 77 2.96 3.26 10.71
N VAL A 78 2.77 3.18 12.04
CA VAL A 78 2.77 1.89 12.75
C VAL A 78 1.63 0.99 12.28
N ARG A 79 0.43 1.54 12.06
CA ARG A 79 -0.71 0.80 11.50
C ARG A 79 -0.41 0.29 10.10
N TYR A 80 0.18 1.13 9.24
CA TYR A 80 0.61 0.73 7.89
C TYR A 80 1.60 -0.44 7.93
N LEU A 81 2.64 -0.37 8.76
CA LEU A 81 3.62 -1.45 8.90
C LEU A 81 2.98 -2.73 9.45
N GLY A 82 2.09 -2.63 10.43
CA GLY A 82 1.36 -3.78 10.98
C GLY A 82 0.52 -4.48 9.92
N ASN A 83 -0.28 -3.72 9.17
CA ASN A 83 -1.11 -4.25 8.09
C ASN A 83 -0.26 -4.92 6.99
N MET A 84 0.87 -4.32 6.62
CA MET A 84 1.81 -4.89 5.65
C MET A 84 2.38 -6.25 6.10
N LEU A 85 2.70 -6.40 7.39
CA LEU A 85 3.15 -7.67 7.96
C LEU A 85 2.05 -8.73 7.99
N SER A 86 0.79 -8.32 8.14
CA SER A 86 -0.39 -9.18 8.03
C SER A 86 -0.81 -9.47 6.58
N LEU A 87 -0.08 -8.96 5.58
CA LEU A 87 -0.42 -9.03 4.15
C LEU A 87 -1.79 -8.39 3.81
N ASP A 88 -2.26 -7.50 4.68
CA ASP A 88 -3.42 -6.67 4.43
C ASP A 88 -2.96 -5.34 3.84
N PHE A 89 -3.03 -5.22 2.52
CA PHE A 89 -2.67 -4.00 1.80
C PHE A 89 -3.86 -3.06 1.62
N GLY A 90 -5.06 -3.42 2.09
CA GLY A 90 -6.27 -2.64 1.93
C GLY A 90 -6.77 -2.51 0.48
N TYR A 91 -7.46 -1.41 0.21
CA TYR A 91 -8.09 -1.14 -1.09
C TYR A 91 -7.18 -0.37 -2.03
N SER A 92 -7.29 -0.66 -3.32
CA SER A 92 -6.64 0.12 -4.35
C SER A 92 -7.37 1.45 -4.53
N LEU A 93 -6.67 2.57 -4.28
CA LEU A 93 -7.20 3.91 -4.54
C LEU A 93 -7.41 4.15 -6.06
N ALA A 94 -6.66 3.44 -6.91
CA ALA A 94 -6.75 3.57 -8.36
C ALA A 94 -7.86 2.70 -9.01
N TYR A 95 -8.14 1.54 -8.42
CA TYR A 95 -9.04 0.50 -8.96
C TYR A 95 -10.08 0.06 -7.94
N PHE A 96 -10.69 1.02 -7.28
CA PHE A 96 -11.72 0.76 -6.30
C PHE A 96 -12.99 0.16 -6.94
N PRO A 97 -13.70 -0.78 -6.29
CA PRO A 97 -13.52 -1.30 -4.92
C PRO A 97 -12.58 -2.53 -4.78
N THR A 98 -11.65 -2.74 -5.70
CA THR A 98 -10.74 -3.91 -5.66
C THR A 98 -9.68 -3.78 -4.57
N THR A 99 -9.39 -4.88 -3.86
CA THR A 99 -8.29 -4.91 -2.88
C THR A 99 -6.93 -5.05 -3.57
N VAL A 100 -5.89 -4.51 -2.95
CA VAL A 100 -4.53 -4.60 -3.51
C VAL A 100 -4.07 -6.07 -3.58
N SER A 101 -4.38 -6.88 -2.58
CA SER A 101 -4.06 -8.32 -2.58
C SER A 101 -4.71 -9.06 -3.75
N GLN A 102 -5.93 -8.69 -4.14
CA GLN A 102 -6.59 -9.26 -5.33
C GLN A 102 -5.87 -8.86 -6.62
N LEU A 103 -5.46 -7.60 -6.77
CA LEU A 103 -4.69 -7.15 -7.93
C LEU A 103 -3.35 -7.89 -8.04
N ILE A 104 -2.65 -8.06 -6.91
CA ILE A 104 -1.41 -8.84 -6.86
C ILE A 104 -1.70 -10.28 -7.30
N ALA A 105 -2.72 -10.93 -6.74
CA ALA A 105 -3.07 -12.32 -7.07
C ALA A 105 -3.43 -12.50 -8.56
N GLN A 106 -4.08 -11.51 -9.18
CA GLN A 106 -4.39 -11.52 -10.61
C GLN A 106 -3.15 -11.34 -11.48
N ALA A 107 -2.20 -10.50 -11.07
CA ALA A 107 -0.98 -10.24 -11.82
C ALA A 107 0.07 -11.37 -11.66
N LEU A 108 0.08 -12.05 -10.50
CA LEU A 108 1.11 -13.01 -10.11
C LEU A 108 1.35 -14.14 -11.14
N PRO A 109 0.32 -14.81 -11.71
CA PRO A 109 0.52 -15.88 -12.68
C PRO A 109 1.23 -15.39 -13.95
N TRP A 110 0.89 -14.19 -14.41
CA TRP A 110 1.51 -13.60 -15.60
C TRP A 110 2.95 -13.20 -15.33
N THR A 111 3.24 -12.60 -14.17
CA THR A 111 4.62 -12.27 -13.78
C THR A 111 5.49 -13.50 -13.67
N LEU A 112 4.97 -14.59 -13.09
CA LEU A 112 5.67 -15.87 -13.02
C LEU A 112 5.84 -16.50 -14.41
N GLY A 113 4.81 -16.45 -15.25
CA GLY A 113 4.87 -16.97 -16.62
C GLY A 113 5.88 -16.25 -17.52
N LEU A 114 6.17 -14.97 -17.28
CA LEU A 114 7.19 -14.22 -18.00
C LEU A 114 8.63 -14.50 -17.52
N LEU A 115 8.79 -15.02 -16.31
CA LEU A 115 10.09 -15.34 -15.72
C LEU A 115 10.56 -16.77 -16.03
N LEU A 116 9.68 -17.62 -16.56
CA LEU A 116 9.92 -19.01 -16.94
C LEU A 116 10.16 -19.10 -18.46
#